data_AF-A0A3A4SCC1-F1
#
_entry.id   AF-A0A3A4SCC1-F1
#
_cell.length_a   1.000
_cell.length_b   1.000
_cell.length_c   1.000
_cell.angle_alpha   90.00
_cell.angle_beta   90.00
_cell.angle_gamma   90.00
#
_symmetry.space_group_name_H-M   'P 1'
#
loop_
_entity.id
_entity.type
_entity.pdbx_description
1 polymer ?
#
loop_
_entity_poly.entity_id
_entity_poly.type
_entity_poly.pdbx_seq_one_letter_code
_entity_poly.pdbx_strand_id
1 'polypeptide(L)'
;MGNKIKIAAAGAGIVITMIFCYLFLLDTDREIALAPQNIPAAGDGSPAAVPSDAQSIASPGFSTVGPSDNTTDVNQMSIKDKIIRELQKNYGDTISEISTQASLYGVRNYILGMFPEEGEKTFSEIIKQAFPDFADAIMATLKKLDVYNEWLADNEAILAQMSESEKSAALWEKREALFGEAAKEIWSGELLATDARKKTMQDTMAVLQESRDTTIEEKLEMFQTALHETYDNSPEEFILEYKDMSAKIFFSLDSVQEELKGLPPDQRQFEMNKIRREMGFSQDDIEKMQEYDAVRNQRWEVGLAYMAERDAVVAASQGKEQEEKLKALREKYFQDEAQTIELEEKDDFFRFKRERVHGRN
;
A
#
# COMPACT_ATOMS: atom_id res chain seq x y z
N MET A 1 -27.43 -5.89 32.04
CA MET A 1 -27.57 -5.72 30.58
C MET A 1 -26.91 -4.39 30.25
N GLY A 2 -25.68 -4.41 29.75
CA GLY A 2 -24.83 -3.23 29.63
C GLY A 2 -24.00 -3.29 28.35
N ASN A 3 -23.88 -2.11 27.72
CA ASN A 3 -23.16 -1.76 26.50
C ASN A 3 -21.75 -2.35 26.37
N LYS A 4 -21.35 -2.68 25.13
CA LYS A 4 -20.03 -2.36 24.56
C LYS A 4 -20.16 -2.13 23.04
N ILE A 5 -20.08 -0.86 22.61
CA ILE A 5 -19.83 -0.47 21.22
C ILE A 5 -18.32 -0.64 21.01
N LYS A 6 -17.91 -1.46 20.03
CA LYS A 6 -16.53 -1.51 19.55
C LYS A 6 -16.41 -0.52 18.40
N ILE A 7 -15.55 0.47 18.59
CA ILE A 7 -15.15 1.44 17.57
C ILE A 7 -14.18 0.71 16.63
N ALA A 8 -14.56 0.59 15.36
CA ALA A 8 -13.62 0.36 14.26
C ALA A 8 -13.32 1.73 13.65
N ALA A 9 -12.13 2.25 13.94
CA ALA A 9 -11.60 3.45 13.30
C ALA A 9 -10.91 3.00 12.01
N ALA A 10 -11.55 3.25 10.86
CA ALA A 10 -10.90 3.18 9.56
C ALA A 10 -10.19 4.51 9.30
N GLY A 11 -8.90 4.42 8.98
CA GLY A 11 -7.99 5.54 8.83
C GLY A 11 -8.15 6.33 7.53
N ALA A 12 -7.48 7.48 7.55
CA ALA A 12 -7.04 8.30 6.43
C ALA A 12 -8.10 9.11 5.67
N GLY A 13 -8.61 10.15 6.34
CA GLY A 13 -9.06 11.37 5.69
C GLY A 13 -8.90 12.54 6.66
N ILE A 14 -8.12 13.56 6.29
CA ILE A 14 -7.82 14.80 7.02
C ILE A 14 -6.59 14.71 7.96
N VAL A 15 -5.39 14.90 7.39
CA VAL A 15 -4.15 15.17 8.16
C VAL A 15 -4.20 16.51 8.93
N ILE A 16 -5.21 17.35 8.72
CA ILE A 16 -5.36 18.63 9.44
C ILE A 16 -6.11 18.51 10.79
N THR A 17 -6.57 17.32 11.19
CA THR A 17 -7.24 17.13 12.50
C THR A 17 -6.27 16.78 13.63
N MET A 18 -5.02 16.39 13.33
CA MET A 18 -4.11 15.88 14.36
C MET A 18 -3.47 16.97 15.24
N ILE A 19 -3.42 18.23 14.83
CA ILE A 19 -2.75 19.28 15.63
C ILE A 19 -3.62 19.76 16.81
N PHE A 20 -4.95 19.70 16.72
CA PHE A 20 -5.83 20.14 17.82
C PHE A 20 -6.21 19.02 18.81
N CYS A 21 -6.10 17.74 18.43
CA CYS A 21 -6.36 16.61 19.33
C CYS A 21 -5.13 16.17 20.15
N TYR A 22 -3.91 16.55 19.75
CA TYR A 22 -2.68 16.08 20.39
C TYR A 22 -2.37 16.75 21.75
N LEU A 23 -3.10 17.80 22.13
CA LEU A 23 -2.86 18.52 23.39
C LEU A 23 -3.76 18.12 24.57
N PHE A 24 -4.61 17.08 24.47
CA PHE A 24 -5.55 16.82 25.57
C PHE A 24 -5.71 15.42 26.14
N LEU A 25 -5.15 14.33 25.59
CA LEU A 25 -5.41 13.01 26.18
C LEU A 25 -4.19 12.09 26.09
N LEU A 26 -3.35 12.19 27.12
CA LEU A 26 -2.53 11.10 27.64
C LEU A 26 -3.43 9.99 28.19
N ASP A 27 -2.99 8.74 28.02
CA ASP A 27 -3.16 7.59 28.91
C ASP A 27 -4.20 6.47 28.56
N THR A 28 -3.74 5.21 28.75
CA THR A 28 -4.43 3.90 28.88
C THR A 28 -4.66 2.92 27.69
N ASP A 29 -3.66 2.06 27.49
CA ASP A 29 -3.58 0.57 27.42
C ASP A 29 -4.71 -0.43 27.01
N ARG A 30 -4.27 -1.38 26.16
CA ARG A 30 -4.41 -2.89 26.12
C ARG A 30 -5.66 -3.68 25.62
N GLU A 31 -5.36 -4.52 24.60
CA GLU A 31 -5.61 -5.99 24.42
C GLU A 31 -7.04 -6.57 24.18
N ILE A 32 -7.32 -7.72 23.53
CA ILE A 32 -6.68 -8.71 22.61
C ILE A 32 -7.81 -9.63 22.04
N ALA A 33 -7.60 -10.17 20.83
CA ALA A 33 -8.04 -11.42 20.14
C ALA A 33 -9.42 -12.10 20.36
N LEU A 34 -9.95 -12.72 19.27
CA LEU A 34 -9.95 -14.19 19.06
C LEU A 34 -10.81 -14.60 17.82
N ALA A 35 -10.26 -15.50 17.01
CA ALA A 35 -10.89 -16.18 15.84
C ALA A 35 -11.83 -17.33 16.26
N PRO A 36 -12.46 -18.04 15.30
CA PRO A 36 -12.14 -19.46 15.20
C PRO A 36 -12.07 -20.04 13.77
N GLN A 37 -11.00 -20.80 13.57
CA GLN A 37 -10.80 -21.89 12.61
C GLN A 37 -11.63 -23.13 12.99
N ASN A 38 -11.88 -24.04 12.04
CA ASN A 38 -12.04 -25.49 12.31
C ASN A 38 -12.26 -26.32 11.02
N ILE A 39 -11.77 -27.56 10.76
CA ILE A 39 -11.07 -28.70 11.44
C ILE A 39 -10.54 -29.65 10.29
N PRO A 40 -10.00 -30.91 10.44
CA PRO A 40 -9.43 -31.76 11.55
C PRO A 40 -8.09 -32.49 11.18
N ALA A 41 -7.37 -33.32 11.97
CA ALA A 41 -7.35 -33.79 13.38
C ALA A 41 -6.06 -34.64 13.66
N ALA A 42 -5.95 -35.09 14.92
CA ALA A 42 -5.14 -36.18 15.54
C ALA A 42 -3.78 -35.75 16.15
N GLY A 43 -3.44 -36.04 17.39
CA GLY A 43 -4.10 -36.75 18.50
C GLY A 43 -3.22 -36.71 19.76
N ASP A 44 -3.85 -37.04 20.89
CA ASP A 44 -3.33 -37.46 22.20
C ASP A 44 -2.57 -36.50 23.15
N GLY A 45 -3.03 -36.53 24.41
CA GLY A 45 -2.13 -36.45 25.58
C GLY A 45 -2.37 -35.35 26.62
N SER A 46 -3.47 -35.41 27.37
CA SER A 46 -3.63 -34.77 28.71
C SER A 46 -2.79 -35.52 29.78
N PRO A 47 -2.71 -35.14 31.10
CA PRO A 47 -3.36 -34.05 31.86
C PRO A 47 -2.46 -33.33 32.93
N ALA A 48 -2.89 -32.21 33.53
CA ALA A 48 -3.35 -32.04 34.94
C ALA A 48 -2.53 -30.89 35.63
N ALA A 49 -2.93 -30.06 36.61
CA ALA A 49 -4.14 -29.70 37.38
C ALA A 49 -3.83 -28.35 38.14
N VAL A 50 -4.69 -27.30 38.16
CA VAL A 50 -5.62 -26.76 39.24
C VAL A 50 -5.00 -26.56 40.67
N PRO A 51 -5.47 -25.70 41.63
CA PRO A 51 -6.48 -24.59 41.69
C PRO A 51 -6.12 -23.32 42.54
N SER A 52 -7.14 -22.46 42.73
CA SER A 52 -7.53 -21.71 43.97
C SER A 52 -7.25 -20.21 44.00
N ASP A 53 -8.30 -19.36 43.98
CA ASP A 53 -9.06 -18.75 45.11
C ASP A 53 -8.50 -17.35 45.43
N ALA A 54 -9.16 -16.30 45.94
CA ALA A 54 -10.53 -15.83 46.12
C ALA A 54 -10.37 -14.44 46.83
N GLN A 55 -11.47 -13.67 47.00
CA GLN A 55 -11.67 -12.53 47.92
C GLN A 55 -11.25 -11.12 47.42
N SER A 56 -12.19 -10.17 47.25
CA SER A 56 -12.90 -9.33 48.26
C SER A 56 -11.93 -8.38 48.99
N ILE A 57 -12.13 -7.05 49.01
CA ILE A 57 -12.81 -6.32 50.11
C ILE A 57 -13.06 -4.83 49.72
N ALA A 58 -14.30 -4.40 49.94
CA ALA A 58 -14.87 -3.15 50.51
C ALA A 58 -14.20 -1.75 50.43
N SER A 59 -15.05 -0.75 50.15
CA SER A 59 -14.97 0.71 50.48
C SER A 59 -15.11 0.98 52.00
N PRO A 60 -14.80 2.20 52.55
CA PRO A 60 -15.72 3.37 52.56
C PRO A 60 -14.95 4.73 52.57
N GLY A 61 -15.47 5.97 52.59
CA GLY A 61 -16.80 6.58 52.68
C GLY A 61 -16.67 8.09 53.04
N PHE A 62 -17.63 8.89 52.55
CA PHE A 62 -18.29 10.08 53.13
C PHE A 62 -17.68 11.50 53.28
N SER A 63 -18.58 12.46 52.95
CA SER A 63 -18.82 13.82 53.52
C SER A 63 -18.06 15.02 52.93
N THR A 64 -18.58 16.26 52.77
CA THR A 64 -19.91 16.91 52.52
C THR A 64 -19.66 18.44 52.57
N VAL A 65 -20.25 19.20 51.64
CA VAL A 65 -20.80 20.59 51.77
C VAL A 65 -19.84 21.81 51.84
N GLY A 66 -20.05 22.79 50.93
CA GLY A 66 -19.42 24.14 50.87
C GLY A 66 -20.11 25.19 51.76
N PRO A 67 -20.29 26.48 51.39
CA PRO A 67 -19.71 27.33 50.33
C PRO A 67 -19.22 28.73 50.85
N SER A 68 -18.54 29.54 50.04
CA SER A 68 -18.68 31.02 50.05
C SER A 68 -17.88 31.73 48.95
N ASP A 69 -18.55 32.72 48.36
CA ASP A 69 -18.17 33.69 47.34
C ASP A 69 -16.83 34.40 47.55
N ASN A 70 -16.12 34.73 46.46
CA ASN A 70 -16.19 36.03 45.77
C ASN A 70 -14.87 36.31 45.01
N THR A 71 -14.88 36.29 43.67
CA THR A 71 -14.03 37.13 42.82
C THR A 71 -14.66 37.23 41.43
N THR A 72 -15.63 38.15 41.34
CA THR A 72 -16.20 38.63 40.09
C THR A 72 -15.26 39.65 39.48
N ASP A 73 -14.31 39.20 38.68
CA ASP A 73 -13.72 39.95 37.55
C ASP A 73 -12.82 38.96 36.78
N VAL A 74 -12.84 38.96 35.44
CA VAL A 74 -12.13 38.03 34.53
C VAL A 74 -12.86 36.71 34.18
N ASN A 75 -14.04 36.78 33.55
CA ASN A 75 -14.54 35.79 32.56
C ASN A 75 -15.82 36.37 31.92
N GLN A 76 -15.94 36.57 30.61
CA GLN A 76 -16.43 35.52 29.71
C GLN A 76 -16.31 36.03 28.27
N MET A 77 -15.31 35.55 27.52
CA MET A 77 -15.46 35.48 26.06
C MET A 77 -16.27 34.23 25.79
N SER A 78 -17.34 34.32 24.99
CA SER A 78 -18.16 33.14 24.70
C SER A 78 -17.32 32.07 24.01
N ILE A 79 -17.66 30.79 24.17
CA ILE A 79 -16.94 29.69 23.50
C ILE A 79 -16.93 29.91 21.98
N LYS A 80 -18.00 30.49 21.41
CA LYS A 80 -18.10 30.89 20.01
C LYS A 80 -17.02 31.91 19.61
N ASP A 81 -16.80 32.96 20.42
CA ASP A 81 -15.79 33.99 20.15
C ASP A 81 -14.35 33.46 20.21
N LYS A 82 -14.10 32.40 20.99
CA LYS A 82 -12.80 31.71 21.00
C LYS A 82 -12.61 30.91 19.71
N ILE A 83 -13.62 30.16 19.29
CA ILE A 83 -13.59 29.39 18.04
C ILE A 83 -13.39 30.32 16.83
N ILE A 84 -14.12 31.44 16.76
CA ILE A 84 -14.00 32.41 15.66
C ILE A 84 -12.56 32.93 15.52
N ARG A 85 -11.92 33.31 16.65
CA ARG A 85 -10.53 33.81 16.62
C ARG A 85 -9.52 32.74 16.23
N GLU A 86 -9.68 31.52 16.75
CA GLU A 86 -8.81 30.40 16.34
C GLU A 86 -8.98 30.07 14.86
N LEU A 87 -10.21 30.11 14.35
CA LEU A 87 -10.45 29.93 12.92
C LEU A 87 -9.73 31.00 12.09
N GLN A 88 -9.95 32.29 12.40
CA GLN A 88 -9.32 33.39 11.70
C GLN A 88 -7.79 33.31 11.73
N LYS A 89 -7.22 32.96 12.90
CA LYS A 89 -5.78 32.82 13.08
C LYS A 89 -5.18 31.65 12.28
N ASN A 90 -5.83 30.49 12.31
CA ASN A 90 -5.24 29.26 11.78
C ASN A 90 -5.57 29.01 10.31
N TYR A 91 -6.63 29.62 9.78
CA TYR A 91 -7.09 29.41 8.41
C TYR A 91 -7.23 30.71 7.60
N GLY A 92 -7.17 31.89 8.22
CA GLY A 92 -7.49 33.16 7.55
C GLY A 92 -6.63 33.49 6.34
N ASP A 93 -5.33 33.15 6.38
CA ASP A 93 -4.40 33.42 5.28
C ASP A 93 -4.67 32.56 4.04
N THR A 94 -5.25 31.36 4.22
CA THR A 94 -5.45 30.37 3.15
C THR A 94 -6.92 30.03 2.92
N ILE A 95 -7.87 30.72 3.56
CA ILE A 95 -9.30 30.38 3.53
C ILE A 95 -9.92 30.49 2.12
N SER A 96 -9.29 31.26 1.23
CA SER A 96 -9.64 31.33 -0.19
C SER A 96 -9.36 30.03 -0.94
N GLU A 97 -8.45 29.18 -0.44
CA GLU A 97 -8.08 27.89 -1.05
C GLU A 97 -9.11 26.82 -0.70
N ILE A 98 -9.50 26.02 -1.70
CA ILE A 98 -10.53 24.99 -1.53
C ILE A 98 -10.08 23.85 -0.60
N SER A 99 -8.78 23.54 -0.56
CA SER A 99 -8.16 22.59 0.38
C SER A 99 -8.36 23.03 1.83
N THR A 100 -8.16 24.32 2.12
CA THR A 100 -8.37 24.92 3.43
C THR A 100 -9.86 24.89 3.80
N GLN A 101 -10.75 25.22 2.87
CA GLN A 101 -12.20 25.12 3.08
C GLN A 101 -12.64 23.68 3.38
N ALA A 102 -12.10 22.70 2.65
CA ALA A 102 -12.37 21.28 2.87
C ALA A 102 -11.89 20.81 4.25
N SER A 103 -10.76 21.33 4.75
CA SER A 103 -10.24 20.99 6.07
C SER A 103 -11.19 21.38 7.22
N LEU A 104 -12.06 22.38 7.01
CA LEU A 104 -13.06 22.81 8.00
C LEU A 104 -14.17 21.76 8.23
N TYR A 105 -14.23 20.69 7.43
CA TYR A 105 -15.15 19.57 7.65
C TYR A 105 -14.96 18.93 9.04
N GLY A 106 -13.70 18.73 9.47
CA GLY A 106 -13.40 18.22 10.80
C GLY A 106 -13.85 19.19 11.90
N VAL A 107 -13.68 20.50 11.68
CA VAL A 107 -14.11 21.54 12.62
C VAL A 107 -15.63 21.58 12.75
N ARG A 108 -16.36 21.45 11.63
CA ARG A 108 -17.82 21.31 11.64
C ARG A 108 -18.25 20.13 12.51
N ASN A 109 -17.69 18.94 12.27
CA ASN A 109 -18.05 17.74 13.03
C ASN A 109 -17.77 17.88 14.54
N TYR A 110 -16.68 18.55 14.90
CA TYR A 110 -16.37 18.87 16.30
C TYR A 110 -17.42 19.80 16.93
N ILE A 111 -17.82 20.85 16.22
CA ILE A 111 -18.85 21.79 16.69
C ILE A 111 -20.22 21.11 16.80
N LEU A 112 -20.58 20.26 15.84
CA LEU A 112 -21.80 19.45 15.90
C LEU A 112 -21.81 18.53 17.13
N GLY A 113 -20.67 17.91 17.47
CA GLY A 113 -20.53 17.11 18.68
C GLY A 113 -20.62 17.93 19.97
N MET A 114 -20.11 19.17 19.96
CA MET A 114 -20.16 20.07 21.11
C MET A 114 -21.56 20.69 21.34
N PHE A 115 -22.33 20.87 20.27
CA PHE A 115 -23.67 21.47 20.31
C PHE A 115 -24.70 20.57 19.60
N PRO A 116 -25.18 19.47 20.23
CA PRO A 116 -25.99 18.46 19.54
C PRO A 116 -27.33 18.95 18.97
N GLU A 117 -27.98 19.94 19.61
CA GLU A 117 -29.29 20.44 19.18
C GLU A 117 -29.19 21.58 18.15
N GLU A 118 -28.12 22.38 18.20
CA GLU A 118 -27.96 23.60 17.39
C GLU A 118 -26.65 23.64 16.60
N GLY A 119 -25.97 22.51 16.44
CA GLY A 119 -24.59 22.42 15.94
C GLY A 119 -24.43 23.00 14.55
N GLU A 120 -25.32 22.66 13.62
CA GLU A 120 -25.28 23.18 12.24
C GLU A 120 -25.51 24.69 12.19
N LYS A 121 -26.50 25.18 12.95
CA LYS A 121 -26.79 26.62 13.06
C LYS A 121 -25.59 27.35 13.67
N THR A 122 -25.03 26.80 14.74
CA THR A 122 -23.87 27.35 15.46
C THR A 122 -22.63 27.38 14.56
N PHE A 123 -22.36 26.31 13.82
CA PHE A 123 -21.27 26.28 12.85
C PHE A 123 -21.46 27.34 11.75
N SER A 124 -22.68 27.46 11.20
CA SER A 124 -22.99 28.48 10.19
C SER A 124 -22.79 29.90 10.69
N GLU A 125 -23.22 30.19 11.91
CA GLU A 125 -23.00 31.50 12.56
C GLU A 125 -21.52 31.80 12.73
N ILE A 126 -20.74 30.82 13.21
CA ILE A 126 -19.30 30.93 13.43
C ILE A 126 -18.57 31.22 12.11
N ILE A 127 -18.86 30.47 11.05
CA ILE A 127 -18.21 30.66 9.74
C ILE A 127 -18.57 32.02 9.13
N LYS A 128 -19.83 32.45 9.20
CA LYS A 128 -20.24 33.77 8.69
C LYS A 128 -19.56 34.93 9.42
N GLN A 129 -19.28 34.77 10.71
CA GLN A 129 -18.57 35.77 11.48
C GLN A 129 -17.04 35.72 11.26
N ALA A 130 -16.49 34.51 11.12
CA ALA A 130 -15.05 34.33 10.92
C ALA A 130 -14.61 34.73 9.50
N PHE A 131 -15.37 34.34 8.47
CA PHE A 131 -15.01 34.44 7.06
C PHE A 131 -16.22 34.86 6.20
N PRO A 132 -16.73 36.10 6.35
CA PRO A 132 -17.97 36.53 5.70
C PRO A 132 -17.94 36.38 4.17
N ASP A 133 -16.81 36.71 3.54
CA ASP A 133 -16.67 36.68 2.08
C ASP A 133 -16.56 35.26 1.50
N PHE A 134 -16.20 34.28 2.33
CA PHE A 134 -16.00 32.88 1.91
C PHE A 134 -17.07 31.94 2.48
N ALA A 135 -18.00 32.43 3.30
CA ALA A 135 -18.96 31.59 4.02
C ALA A 135 -19.78 30.69 3.09
N ASP A 136 -20.30 31.23 1.99
CA ASP A 136 -21.09 30.45 1.03
C ASP A 136 -20.23 29.42 0.29
N ALA A 137 -18.99 29.77 -0.07
CA ALA A 137 -18.05 28.87 -0.72
C ALA A 137 -17.64 27.71 0.20
N ILE A 138 -17.32 28.00 1.47
CA ILE A 138 -17.03 27.00 2.50
C ILE A 138 -18.21 26.04 2.63
N MET A 139 -19.43 26.54 2.82
CA MET A 139 -20.62 25.69 2.97
C MET A 139 -20.87 24.81 1.74
N ALA A 140 -20.66 25.35 0.54
CA ALA A 140 -20.79 24.57 -0.70
C ALA A 140 -19.74 23.45 -0.78
N THR A 141 -18.49 23.72 -0.41
CA THR A 141 -17.40 22.73 -0.35
C THR A 141 -17.73 21.62 0.65
N LEU A 142 -18.18 21.98 1.86
CA LEU A 142 -18.54 21.00 2.89
C LEU A 142 -19.74 20.15 2.50
N LYS A 143 -20.73 20.73 1.82
CA LYS A 143 -21.88 19.97 1.29
C LYS A 143 -21.46 18.92 0.27
N LYS A 144 -20.47 19.20 -0.57
CA LYS A 144 -19.92 18.18 -1.48
C LYS A 144 -19.17 17.08 -0.73
N LEU A 145 -18.50 17.42 0.38
CA LEU A 145 -17.88 16.43 1.26
C LEU A 145 -18.93 15.58 1.98
N ASP A 146 -20.08 16.12 2.36
CA ASP A 146 -21.20 15.32 2.89
C ASP A 146 -21.62 14.25 1.86
N VAL A 147 -21.80 14.64 0.59
CA VAL A 147 -22.15 13.71 -0.51
C VAL A 147 -21.04 12.66 -0.73
N TYR A 148 -19.78 13.05 -0.60
CA TYR A 148 -18.65 12.12 -0.70
C TYR A 148 -18.68 11.09 0.44
N ASN A 149 -18.86 11.55 1.68
CA ASN A 149 -18.86 10.68 2.86
C ASN A 149 -20.10 9.79 2.94
N GLU A 150 -21.26 10.28 2.50
CA GLU A 150 -22.47 9.47 2.33
C GLU A 150 -22.23 8.37 1.29
N TRP A 151 -21.63 8.71 0.15
CA TRP A 151 -21.26 7.71 -0.85
C TRP A 151 -20.26 6.68 -0.30
N LEU A 152 -19.27 7.09 0.51
CA LEU A 152 -18.37 6.15 1.17
C LEU A 152 -19.13 5.18 2.08
N ALA A 153 -20.06 5.67 2.89
CA ALA A 153 -20.86 4.85 3.78
C ALA A 153 -21.77 3.89 3.00
N ASP A 154 -22.46 4.37 1.96
CA ASP A 154 -23.34 3.56 1.13
C ASP A 154 -22.58 2.47 0.35
N ASN A 155 -21.31 2.71 0.05
CA ASN A 155 -20.47 1.81 -0.75
C ASN A 155 -19.43 1.06 0.09
N GLU A 156 -19.46 1.15 1.42
CA GLU A 156 -18.44 0.58 2.32
C GLU A 156 -18.19 -0.91 2.02
N ALA A 157 -19.26 -1.70 1.93
CA ALA A 157 -19.16 -3.14 1.68
C ALA A 157 -18.59 -3.48 0.29
N ILE A 158 -18.83 -2.63 -0.71
CA ILE A 158 -18.33 -2.81 -2.07
C ILE A 158 -16.86 -2.39 -2.13
N LEU A 159 -16.51 -1.24 -1.55
CA LEU A 159 -15.14 -0.73 -1.46
C LEU A 159 -14.24 -1.71 -0.69
N ALA A 160 -14.76 -2.36 0.37
CA ALA A 160 -14.03 -3.36 1.14
C ALA A 160 -13.71 -4.65 0.37
N GLN A 161 -14.40 -4.92 -0.74
CA GLN A 161 -14.17 -6.09 -1.60
C GLN A 161 -13.25 -5.79 -2.79
N MET A 162 -12.97 -4.51 -3.05
CA MET A 162 -12.06 -4.10 -4.11
C MET A 162 -10.61 -4.32 -3.70
N SER A 163 -9.73 -4.57 -4.68
CA SER A 163 -8.31 -4.38 -4.43
C SER A 163 -8.03 -2.91 -4.11
N GLU A 164 -6.98 -2.61 -3.34
CA GLU A 164 -6.68 -1.23 -2.97
C GLU A 164 -6.40 -0.33 -4.20
N SER A 165 -5.94 -0.90 -5.32
CA SER A 165 -5.82 -0.18 -6.60
C SER A 165 -7.17 0.22 -7.18
N GLU A 166 -8.12 -0.73 -7.24
CA GLU A 166 -9.48 -0.47 -7.72
C GLU A 166 -10.23 0.50 -6.81
N LYS A 167 -10.07 0.32 -5.50
CA LYS A 167 -10.60 1.22 -4.48
C LYS A 167 -10.03 2.63 -4.66
N SER A 168 -8.72 2.79 -4.78
CA SER A 168 -8.07 4.09 -5.01
C SER A 168 -8.58 4.76 -6.29
N ALA A 169 -8.73 4.00 -7.39
CA ALA A 169 -9.30 4.51 -8.63
C ALA A 169 -10.77 4.96 -8.45
N ALA A 170 -11.59 4.16 -7.77
CA ALA A 170 -13.00 4.50 -7.50
C ALA A 170 -13.14 5.72 -6.58
N LEU A 171 -12.29 5.82 -5.55
CA LEU A 171 -12.20 6.99 -4.67
C LEU A 171 -11.81 8.24 -5.48
N TRP A 172 -10.80 8.12 -6.35
CA TRP A 172 -10.35 9.21 -7.19
C TRP A 172 -11.42 9.66 -8.20
N GLU A 173 -12.08 8.72 -8.87
CA GLU A 173 -13.19 9.00 -9.79
C GLU A 173 -14.32 9.74 -9.08
N LYS A 174 -14.68 9.31 -7.86
CA LYS A 174 -15.71 10.01 -7.07
C LYS A 174 -15.27 11.42 -6.68
N ARG A 175 -14.02 11.59 -6.26
CA ARG A 175 -13.45 12.89 -5.89
C ARG A 175 -13.44 13.84 -7.10
N GLU A 176 -12.99 13.39 -8.26
CA GLU A 176 -13.03 14.17 -9.52
C GLU A 176 -14.46 14.48 -9.95
N ALA A 177 -15.41 13.54 -9.83
CA ALA A 177 -16.80 13.78 -10.16
C ALA A 177 -17.45 14.90 -9.30
N LEU A 178 -17.04 15.03 -8.03
CA LEU A 178 -17.57 16.03 -7.11
C LEU A 178 -16.83 17.38 -7.15
N PHE A 179 -15.50 17.34 -7.31
CA PHE A 179 -14.64 18.52 -7.16
C PHE A 179 -13.92 18.93 -8.44
N GLY A 180 -13.97 18.13 -9.51
CA GLY A 180 -13.24 18.39 -10.75
C GLY A 180 -11.74 18.49 -10.49
N GLU A 181 -11.08 19.45 -11.14
CA GLU A 181 -9.65 19.69 -10.98
C GLU A 181 -9.25 20.00 -9.53
N ALA A 182 -10.16 20.60 -8.74
CA ALA A 182 -9.93 20.95 -7.35
C ALA A 182 -9.79 19.72 -6.42
N ALA A 183 -10.14 18.51 -6.89
CA ALA A 183 -9.88 17.28 -6.16
C ALA A 183 -8.37 17.13 -5.84
N LYS A 184 -7.50 17.53 -6.77
CA LYS A 184 -6.05 17.47 -6.56
C LYS A 184 -5.57 18.39 -5.45
N GLU A 185 -6.20 19.54 -5.27
CA GLU A 185 -5.83 20.48 -4.21
C GLU A 185 -6.27 19.94 -2.83
N ILE A 186 -7.48 19.39 -2.74
CA ILE A 186 -8.05 18.85 -1.49
C ILE A 186 -7.31 17.59 -1.01
N TRP A 187 -6.96 16.68 -1.92
CA TRP A 187 -6.30 15.41 -1.62
C TRP A 187 -4.80 15.40 -1.99
N SER A 188 -4.19 16.58 -2.15
CA SER A 188 -2.78 16.75 -2.53
C SER A 188 -1.80 15.98 -1.63
N GLY A 189 -2.05 15.88 -0.33
CA GLY A 189 -1.21 15.13 0.60
C GLY A 189 -1.15 13.62 0.32
N GLU A 190 -2.25 13.02 -0.14
CA GLU A 190 -2.34 11.60 -0.51
C GLU A 190 -1.60 11.34 -1.84
N LEU A 191 -1.76 12.25 -2.80
CA LEU A 191 -1.06 12.22 -4.08
C LEU A 191 0.46 12.41 -3.90
N LEU A 192 0.88 13.40 -3.11
CA LEU A 192 2.29 13.66 -2.80
C LEU A 192 2.93 12.50 -2.04
N ALA A 193 2.22 11.88 -1.09
CA ALA A 193 2.73 10.69 -0.41
C ALA A 193 2.93 9.52 -1.38
N THR A 194 2.03 9.33 -2.33
CA THR A 194 2.13 8.27 -3.36
C THR A 194 3.29 8.53 -4.32
N ASP A 195 3.44 9.77 -4.80
CA ASP A 195 4.56 10.17 -5.65
C ASP A 195 5.91 10.04 -4.91
N ALA A 196 5.95 10.41 -3.62
CA ALA A 196 7.14 10.24 -2.79
C ALA A 196 7.51 8.76 -2.61
N ARG A 197 6.54 7.89 -2.30
CA ARG A 197 6.75 6.42 -2.22
C ARG A 197 7.32 5.86 -3.53
N LYS A 198 6.71 6.22 -4.66
CA LYS A 198 7.18 5.81 -5.99
C LYS A 198 8.60 6.28 -6.26
N LYS A 199 8.92 7.53 -5.89
CA LYS A 199 10.26 8.09 -6.04
C LYS A 199 11.29 7.36 -5.18
N THR A 200 10.99 7.09 -3.90
CA THR A 200 11.87 6.32 -3.01
C THR A 200 12.20 4.95 -3.61
N MET A 201 11.18 4.22 -4.09
CA MET A 201 11.39 2.92 -4.71
C MET A 201 12.23 3.01 -5.98
N GLN A 202 11.99 4.02 -6.84
CA GLN A 202 12.78 4.25 -8.04
C GLN A 202 14.25 4.59 -7.73
N ASP A 203 14.49 5.44 -6.74
CA ASP A 203 15.84 5.83 -6.34
C ASP A 203 16.60 4.63 -5.75
N THR A 204 15.96 3.81 -4.90
CA THR A 204 16.55 2.56 -4.39
C THR A 204 16.87 1.58 -5.52
N MET A 205 15.98 1.41 -6.50
CA MET A 205 16.23 0.57 -7.66
C MET A 205 17.44 1.03 -8.47
N ALA A 206 17.60 2.33 -8.67
CA ALA A 206 18.77 2.88 -9.37
C ALA A 206 20.08 2.56 -8.63
N VAL A 207 20.09 2.72 -7.30
CA VAL A 207 21.25 2.37 -6.47
C VAL A 207 21.59 0.88 -6.57
N LEU A 208 20.59 0.01 -6.42
CA LEU A 208 20.80 -1.43 -6.48
C LEU A 208 21.25 -1.91 -7.86
N GLN A 209 20.79 -1.28 -8.95
CA GLN A 209 21.22 -1.60 -10.32
C GLN A 209 22.73 -1.40 -10.52
N GLU A 210 23.30 -0.39 -9.85
CA GLU A 210 24.70 0.04 -10.02
C GLU A 210 25.65 -0.55 -8.95
N SER A 211 25.14 -1.14 -7.87
CA SER A 211 25.93 -1.55 -6.70
C SER A 211 26.78 -2.82 -6.90
N ARG A 212 27.80 -2.77 -7.76
CA ARG A 212 28.67 -3.92 -8.07
C ARG A 212 29.58 -4.38 -6.93
N ASP A 213 29.86 -3.51 -5.95
CA ASP A 213 30.74 -3.80 -4.81
C ASP A 213 30.01 -4.36 -3.58
N THR A 214 28.69 -4.60 -3.70
CA THR A 214 27.85 -5.16 -2.62
C THR A 214 27.41 -6.57 -2.97
N THR A 215 27.28 -7.42 -1.96
CA THR A 215 26.83 -8.81 -2.12
C THR A 215 25.33 -8.87 -2.50
N ILE A 216 24.89 -9.97 -3.11
CA ILE A 216 23.47 -10.23 -3.37
C ILE A 216 22.63 -10.11 -2.09
N GLU A 217 23.13 -10.60 -0.97
CA GLU A 217 22.44 -10.59 0.32
C GLU A 217 22.23 -9.17 0.84
N GLU A 218 23.26 -8.33 0.80
CA GLU A 218 23.15 -6.91 1.17
C GLU A 218 22.17 -6.17 0.24
N LYS A 219 22.20 -6.47 -1.07
CA LYS A 219 21.22 -5.93 -2.03
C LYS A 219 19.80 -6.35 -1.69
N LEU A 220 19.62 -7.62 -1.29
CA LEU A 220 18.32 -8.15 -0.92
C LEU A 220 17.78 -7.49 0.34
N GLU A 221 18.63 -7.30 1.36
CA GLU A 221 18.26 -6.59 2.59
C GLU A 221 17.86 -5.14 2.29
N MET A 222 18.66 -4.41 1.50
CA MET A 222 18.33 -3.05 1.06
C MET A 222 17.01 -2.99 0.29
N PHE A 223 16.77 -3.96 -0.60
CA PHE A 223 15.53 -4.07 -1.37
C PHE A 223 14.31 -4.31 -0.48
N GLN A 224 14.40 -5.29 0.42
CA GLN A 224 13.31 -5.63 1.35
C GLN A 224 13.02 -4.49 2.32
N THR A 225 14.07 -3.84 2.84
CA THR A 225 13.93 -2.67 3.72
C THR A 225 13.19 -1.55 2.99
N ALA A 226 13.61 -1.20 1.77
CA ALA A 226 12.93 -0.16 1.01
C ALA A 226 11.48 -0.51 0.66
N LEU A 227 11.18 -1.78 0.36
CA LEU A 227 9.80 -2.22 0.15
C LEU A 227 8.95 -1.99 1.40
N HIS A 228 9.41 -2.46 2.57
CA HIS A 228 8.69 -2.30 3.82
C HIS A 228 8.56 -0.84 4.24
N GLU A 229 9.66 -0.06 4.24
CA GLU A 229 9.62 1.37 4.57
C GLU A 229 8.71 2.17 3.63
N THR A 230 8.62 1.77 2.36
CA THR A 230 7.78 2.45 1.38
C THR A 230 6.31 2.05 1.54
N TYR A 231 6.01 0.76 1.71
CA TYR A 231 4.66 0.25 1.52
C TYR A 231 3.95 -0.20 2.81
N ASP A 232 4.66 -0.42 3.92
CA ASP A 232 4.02 -0.78 5.21
C ASP A 232 2.99 0.29 5.60
N ASN A 233 1.80 -0.16 6.02
CA ASN A 233 0.68 0.72 6.38
C ASN A 233 0.25 1.73 5.29
N SER A 234 0.59 1.47 4.01
CA SER A 234 0.16 2.27 2.87
C SER A 234 -1.00 1.60 2.12
N PRO A 235 -1.76 2.32 1.27
CA PRO A 235 -2.72 1.70 0.37
C PRO A 235 -2.10 0.64 -0.56
N GLU A 236 -0.80 0.72 -0.85
CA GLU A 236 -0.08 -0.23 -1.68
C GLU A 236 0.64 -1.34 -0.89
N GLU A 237 0.34 -1.52 0.40
CA GLU A 237 0.91 -2.56 1.26
C GLU A 237 0.76 -3.97 0.66
N PHE A 238 -0.30 -4.20 -0.14
CA PHE A 238 -0.49 -5.44 -0.87
C PHE A 238 0.73 -5.85 -1.71
N ILE A 239 1.55 -4.91 -2.18
CA ILE A 239 2.78 -5.18 -2.95
C ILE A 239 3.72 -6.12 -2.18
N LEU A 240 3.75 -6.02 -0.84
CA LEU A 240 4.56 -6.85 0.04
C LEU A 240 4.11 -8.32 0.03
N GLU A 241 2.85 -8.59 -0.31
CA GLU A 241 2.30 -9.94 -0.40
C GLU A 241 2.66 -10.65 -1.72
N TYR A 242 2.99 -9.90 -2.79
CA TYR A 242 3.31 -10.44 -4.11
C TYR A 242 4.78 -10.88 -4.25
N LYS A 243 5.18 -11.84 -3.43
CA LYS A 243 6.57 -12.37 -3.35
C LYS A 243 7.14 -12.79 -4.71
N ASP A 244 6.33 -13.41 -5.56
CA ASP A 244 6.72 -13.80 -6.94
C ASP A 244 7.13 -12.61 -7.80
N MET A 245 6.44 -11.48 -7.66
CA MET A 245 6.72 -10.26 -8.42
C MET A 245 7.97 -9.58 -7.87
N SER A 246 8.06 -9.44 -6.55
CA SER A 246 9.22 -8.86 -5.87
C SER A 246 10.51 -9.63 -6.18
N ALA A 247 10.44 -10.97 -6.17
CA ALA A 247 11.55 -11.82 -6.57
C ALA A 247 11.98 -11.58 -8.03
N LYS A 248 11.02 -11.50 -8.96
CA LYS A 248 11.33 -11.24 -10.38
C LYS A 248 11.93 -9.85 -10.61
N ILE A 249 11.48 -8.84 -9.87
CA ILE A 249 12.04 -7.48 -9.92
C ILE A 249 13.49 -7.52 -9.42
N PHE A 250 13.73 -8.12 -8.25
CA PHE A 250 15.06 -8.25 -7.69
C PHE A 250 16.01 -9.04 -8.61
N PHE A 251 15.57 -10.18 -9.15
CA PHE A 251 16.34 -10.92 -10.13
C PHE A 251 16.56 -10.15 -11.44
N SER A 252 15.76 -9.13 -11.76
CA SER A 252 15.98 -8.33 -12.97
C SER A 252 17.05 -7.23 -12.79
N LEU A 253 17.60 -7.06 -11.59
CA LEU A 253 18.68 -6.10 -11.36
C LEU A 253 19.97 -6.56 -12.05
N ASP A 254 20.61 -5.67 -12.82
CA ASP A 254 21.82 -6.03 -13.58
C ASP A 254 22.98 -6.45 -12.67
N SER A 255 23.09 -5.81 -11.50
CA SER A 255 24.09 -6.13 -10.49
C SER A 255 23.89 -7.54 -9.90
N VAL A 256 22.65 -7.99 -9.75
CA VAL A 256 22.31 -9.35 -9.31
C VAL A 256 22.57 -10.34 -10.44
N GLN A 257 22.19 -10.00 -11.67
CA GLN A 257 22.43 -10.86 -12.83
C GLN A 257 23.91 -11.07 -13.14
N GLU A 258 24.78 -10.07 -12.94
CA GLU A 258 26.23 -10.25 -13.12
C GLU A 258 26.79 -11.32 -12.19
N GLU A 259 26.43 -11.26 -10.91
CA GLU A 259 26.84 -12.26 -9.91
C GLU A 259 26.28 -13.64 -10.26
N LEU A 260 24.97 -13.74 -10.54
CA LEU A 260 24.35 -15.02 -10.90
C LEU A 260 24.97 -15.64 -12.17
N LYS A 261 25.29 -14.84 -13.19
CA LYS A 261 25.96 -15.30 -14.41
C LYS A 261 27.37 -15.84 -14.12
N GLY A 262 28.07 -15.27 -13.14
CA GLY A 262 29.39 -15.73 -12.70
C GLY A 262 29.39 -17.06 -11.96
N LEU A 263 28.24 -17.49 -11.41
CA LEU A 263 28.12 -18.74 -10.67
C LEU A 263 27.96 -19.97 -11.58
N PRO A 264 28.54 -21.12 -11.22
CA PRO A 264 28.19 -22.43 -11.79
C PRO A 264 26.70 -22.75 -11.64
N PRO A 265 26.09 -23.56 -12.53
CA PRO A 265 24.64 -23.82 -12.52
C PRO A 265 24.06 -24.24 -11.16
N ASP A 266 24.71 -25.18 -10.48
CA ASP A 266 24.23 -25.68 -9.18
C ASP A 266 24.32 -24.61 -8.08
N GLN A 267 25.42 -23.84 -8.06
CA GLN A 267 25.60 -22.74 -7.12
C GLN A 267 24.63 -21.60 -7.39
N ARG A 268 24.35 -21.30 -8.66
CA ARG A 268 23.35 -20.32 -9.07
C ARG A 268 21.95 -20.70 -8.60
N GLN A 269 21.56 -21.97 -8.79
CA GLN A 269 20.25 -22.44 -8.31
C GLN A 269 20.16 -22.40 -6.78
N PHE A 270 21.24 -22.78 -6.10
CA PHE A 270 21.33 -22.66 -4.64
C PHE A 270 21.12 -21.20 -4.19
N GLU A 271 21.81 -20.26 -4.82
CA GLU A 271 21.71 -18.83 -4.50
C GLU A 271 20.30 -18.28 -4.77
N MET A 272 19.71 -18.62 -5.92
CA MET A 272 18.33 -18.24 -6.24
C MET A 272 17.31 -18.80 -5.24
N ASN A 273 17.51 -20.02 -4.76
CA ASN A 273 16.65 -20.64 -3.75
C ASN A 273 16.85 -20.00 -2.37
N LYS A 274 18.07 -19.59 -2.03
CA LYS A 274 18.36 -18.84 -0.82
C LYS A 274 17.63 -17.49 -0.81
N ILE A 275 17.74 -16.72 -1.88
CA ILE A 275 17.02 -15.44 -2.05
C ILE A 275 15.51 -15.62 -1.87
N ARG A 276 14.91 -16.64 -2.53
CA ARG A 276 13.47 -16.92 -2.37
C ARG A 276 13.09 -17.26 -0.94
N ARG A 277 13.92 -18.03 -0.23
CA ARG A 277 13.70 -18.36 1.18
C ARG A 277 13.71 -17.11 2.06
N GLU A 278 14.66 -16.21 1.83
CA GLU A 278 14.78 -14.93 2.54
C GLU A 278 13.64 -13.96 2.20
N MET A 279 13.06 -14.06 1.00
CA MET A 279 11.81 -13.40 0.61
C MET A 279 10.54 -14.07 1.18
N GLY A 280 10.68 -15.12 1.98
CA GLY A 280 9.59 -15.78 2.68
C GLY A 280 8.76 -16.74 1.81
N PHE A 281 9.34 -17.30 0.75
CA PHE A 281 8.72 -18.40 0.01
C PHE A 281 8.69 -19.67 0.86
N SER A 282 7.64 -20.48 0.70
CA SER A 282 7.60 -21.81 1.31
C SER A 282 8.57 -22.77 0.63
N GLN A 283 8.91 -23.88 1.29
CA GLN A 283 9.78 -24.90 0.69
C GLN A 283 9.14 -25.51 -0.58
N ASP A 284 7.82 -25.74 -0.57
CA ASP A 284 7.07 -26.25 -1.73
C ASP A 284 7.11 -25.26 -2.91
N ASP A 285 6.98 -23.96 -2.63
CA ASP A 285 7.07 -22.92 -3.67
C ASP A 285 8.49 -22.86 -4.26
N ILE A 286 9.52 -22.98 -3.43
CA ILE A 286 10.92 -22.99 -3.87
C ILE A 286 11.18 -24.18 -4.79
N GLU A 287 10.69 -25.37 -4.45
CA GLU A 287 10.83 -26.59 -5.26
C GLU A 287 10.16 -26.40 -6.63
N LYS A 288 8.93 -25.89 -6.65
CA LYS A 288 8.21 -25.56 -7.89
C LYS A 288 8.95 -24.52 -8.74
N MET A 289 9.50 -23.48 -8.12
CA MET A 289 10.26 -22.46 -8.83
C MET A 289 11.56 -23.01 -9.41
N GLN A 290 12.22 -23.92 -8.71
CA GLN A 290 13.40 -24.61 -9.21
C GLN A 290 13.08 -25.48 -10.44
N GLU A 291 11.94 -26.17 -10.46
CA GLU A 291 11.49 -26.89 -11.67
C GLU A 291 11.31 -25.94 -12.86
N TYR A 292 10.69 -24.79 -12.64
CA TYR A 292 10.54 -23.77 -13.69
C TYR A 292 11.89 -23.22 -14.17
N ASP A 293 12.83 -22.98 -13.27
CA ASP A 293 14.18 -22.55 -13.62
C ASP A 293 14.90 -23.63 -14.45
N ALA A 294 14.78 -24.90 -14.08
CA ALA A 294 15.37 -26.00 -14.85
C ALA A 294 14.81 -26.08 -16.27
N VAL A 295 13.48 -25.96 -16.43
CA VAL A 295 12.82 -25.94 -17.75
C VAL A 295 13.30 -24.74 -18.58
N ARG A 296 13.38 -23.54 -17.98
CA ARG A 296 13.88 -22.34 -18.66
C ARG A 296 15.35 -22.49 -19.07
N ASN A 297 16.18 -23.03 -18.18
CA ASN A 297 17.59 -23.26 -18.45
C ASN A 297 17.79 -24.19 -19.63
N GLN A 298 17.08 -25.33 -19.63
CA GLN A 298 17.11 -26.27 -20.75
C GLN A 298 16.61 -25.63 -22.05
N ARG A 299 15.50 -24.89 -21.99
CA ARG A 299 14.95 -24.19 -23.15
C ARG A 299 15.94 -23.18 -23.72
N TRP A 300 16.66 -22.46 -22.87
CA TRP A 300 17.65 -21.48 -23.29
C TRP A 300 18.87 -22.14 -23.94
N GLU A 301 19.34 -23.27 -23.41
CA GLU A 301 20.43 -24.06 -24.00
C GLU A 301 20.07 -24.61 -25.37
N VAL A 302 18.87 -25.18 -25.51
CA VAL A 302 18.27 -25.61 -26.79
C VAL A 302 18.20 -24.44 -27.76
N GLY A 303 17.75 -23.27 -27.30
CA GLY A 303 17.67 -22.05 -28.10
C GLY A 303 19.02 -21.54 -28.59
N LEU A 304 20.06 -21.55 -27.75
CA LEU A 304 21.41 -21.15 -28.13
C LEU A 304 22.01 -22.10 -29.17
N ALA A 305 21.83 -23.41 -28.99
CA ALA A 305 22.27 -24.41 -29.97
C ALA A 305 21.55 -24.24 -31.32
N TYR A 306 20.24 -23.98 -31.28
CA TYR A 306 19.46 -23.63 -32.47
C TYR A 306 20.01 -22.39 -33.17
N MET A 307 20.28 -21.29 -32.44
CA MET A 307 20.80 -20.06 -33.03
C MET A 307 22.16 -20.27 -33.70
N ALA A 308 23.05 -21.06 -33.10
CA ALA A 308 24.34 -21.39 -33.70
C ALA A 308 24.20 -22.19 -35.01
N GLU A 309 23.34 -23.22 -35.04
CA GLU A 309 23.07 -23.98 -36.27
C GLU A 309 22.35 -23.12 -37.33
N ARG A 310 21.45 -22.24 -36.89
CA ARG A 310 20.71 -21.31 -37.75
C ARG A 310 21.68 -20.37 -38.48
N ASP A 311 22.61 -19.77 -37.75
CA ASP A 311 23.59 -18.84 -38.34
C ASP A 311 24.49 -19.56 -39.35
N ALA A 312 24.82 -20.84 -39.12
CA ALA A 312 25.52 -21.67 -40.10
C ALA A 312 24.67 -21.94 -41.37
N VAL A 313 23.37 -22.21 -41.23
CA VAL A 313 22.45 -22.39 -42.38
C VAL A 313 22.33 -21.12 -43.21
N VAL A 314 22.17 -19.96 -42.56
CA VAL A 314 22.07 -18.65 -43.21
C VAL A 314 23.37 -18.28 -43.93
N ALA A 315 24.53 -18.67 -43.39
CA ALA A 315 25.82 -18.44 -44.04
C ALA A 315 26.07 -19.37 -45.25
N ALA A 316 25.51 -20.59 -45.24
CA ALA A 316 25.85 -21.65 -46.19
C ALA A 316 24.84 -21.85 -47.35
N SER A 317 23.63 -21.28 -47.25
CA SER A 317 22.56 -21.49 -48.23
C SER A 317 21.73 -20.23 -48.41
N GLN A 318 21.04 -20.08 -49.55
CA GLN A 318 20.17 -18.93 -49.83
C GLN A 318 18.87 -19.33 -50.54
N GLY A 319 17.89 -18.44 -50.52
CA GLY A 319 16.58 -18.63 -51.15
C GLY A 319 15.85 -19.85 -50.59
N LYS A 320 15.19 -20.60 -51.47
CA LYS A 320 14.32 -21.72 -51.09
C LYS A 320 15.04 -22.83 -50.30
N GLU A 321 16.31 -23.11 -50.62
CA GLU A 321 17.09 -24.12 -49.89
C GLU A 321 17.33 -23.71 -48.43
N GLN A 322 17.61 -22.42 -48.20
CA GLN A 322 17.76 -21.88 -46.84
C GLN A 322 16.45 -21.98 -46.07
N GLU A 323 15.32 -21.64 -46.69
CA GLU A 323 14.00 -21.71 -46.07
C GLU A 323 13.64 -23.14 -45.64
N GLU A 324 13.87 -24.13 -46.51
CA GLU A 324 13.62 -25.54 -46.20
C GLU A 324 14.51 -26.05 -45.07
N LYS A 325 15.81 -25.69 -45.09
CA LYS A 325 16.76 -26.05 -44.01
C LYS A 325 16.38 -25.40 -42.68
N LEU A 326 16.00 -24.12 -42.69
CA LEU A 326 15.57 -23.40 -41.49
C LEU A 326 14.26 -23.97 -40.93
N LYS A 327 13.32 -24.36 -41.78
CA LYS A 327 12.10 -25.04 -41.35
C LYS A 327 12.40 -26.36 -40.65
N ALA A 328 13.19 -27.23 -41.28
CA ALA A 328 13.59 -28.51 -40.68
C ALA A 328 14.37 -28.31 -39.37
N LEU A 329 15.19 -27.26 -39.29
CA LEU A 329 15.94 -26.90 -38.08
C LEU A 329 15.01 -26.49 -36.93
N ARG A 330 13.98 -25.66 -37.20
CA ARG A 330 12.98 -25.28 -36.20
C ARG A 330 12.19 -26.49 -35.70
N GLU A 331 11.76 -27.36 -36.60
CA GLU A 331 11.05 -28.61 -36.26
C GLU A 331 11.92 -29.53 -35.38
N LYS A 332 13.22 -29.66 -35.69
CA LYS A 332 14.19 -30.43 -34.89
C LYS A 332 14.30 -29.92 -33.45
N TYR A 333 14.38 -28.60 -33.25
CA TYR A 333 14.66 -28.00 -31.95
C TYR A 333 13.41 -27.70 -31.11
N PHE A 334 12.30 -27.33 -31.75
CA PHE A 334 11.14 -26.77 -31.05
C PHE A 334 9.84 -27.53 -31.29
N GLN A 335 9.81 -28.53 -32.18
CA GLN A 335 8.65 -29.38 -32.43
C GLN A 335 7.36 -28.56 -32.62
N ASP A 336 6.41 -28.64 -31.70
CA ASP A 336 5.13 -27.95 -31.73
C ASP A 336 5.26 -26.41 -31.77
N GLU A 337 6.36 -25.86 -31.27
CA GLU A 337 6.62 -24.41 -31.29
C GLU A 337 7.32 -23.94 -32.57
N ALA A 338 7.72 -24.84 -33.48
CA ALA A 338 8.50 -24.51 -34.68
C ALA A 338 7.82 -23.45 -35.56
N GLN A 339 6.50 -23.55 -35.75
CA GLN A 339 5.72 -22.57 -36.52
C GLN A 339 5.67 -21.21 -35.83
N THR A 340 5.60 -21.18 -34.49
CA THR A 340 5.61 -19.93 -33.72
C THR A 340 6.97 -19.24 -33.85
N ILE A 341 8.06 -19.99 -33.69
CA ILE A 341 9.42 -19.47 -33.88
C ILE A 341 9.60 -18.96 -35.32
N GLU A 342 9.05 -19.64 -36.32
CA GLU A 342 9.12 -19.17 -37.70
C GLU A 342 8.41 -17.82 -37.91
N LEU A 343 7.21 -17.65 -37.37
CA LEU A 343 6.46 -16.39 -37.47
C LEU A 343 7.20 -15.25 -36.79
N GLU A 344 7.71 -15.50 -35.59
CA GLU A 344 8.52 -14.52 -34.85
C GLU A 344 9.76 -14.07 -35.62
N GLU A 345 10.51 -15.00 -36.20
CA GLU A 345 11.70 -14.66 -36.97
C GLU A 345 11.38 -13.88 -38.25
N LYS A 346 10.21 -14.09 -38.86
CA LYS A 346 9.73 -13.30 -40.00
C LYS A 346 9.44 -11.85 -39.59
N ASP A 347 9.05 -11.64 -38.34
CA ASP A 347 8.83 -10.33 -37.74
C ASP A 347 10.12 -9.75 -37.08
N ASP A 348 11.30 -10.29 -37.43
CA ASP A 348 12.61 -9.91 -36.88
C ASP A 348 12.74 -10.11 -35.36
N PHE A 349 11.86 -10.95 -34.77
CA PHE A 349 11.89 -11.30 -33.36
C PHE A 349 12.63 -12.61 -33.13
N PHE A 350 13.81 -12.53 -32.49
CA PHE A 350 14.62 -13.69 -32.15
C PHE A 350 14.71 -13.86 -30.63
N ARG A 351 13.86 -14.73 -30.05
CA ARG A 351 13.78 -14.98 -28.59
C ARG A 351 15.16 -15.14 -27.94
N PHE A 352 16.02 -15.96 -28.55
CA PHE A 352 17.31 -16.35 -27.99
C PHE A 352 18.48 -15.43 -28.35
N LYS A 353 18.23 -14.32 -29.07
CA LYS A 353 19.18 -13.20 -29.17
C LYS A 353 19.00 -12.20 -28.02
N ARG A 354 17.90 -12.30 -27.28
CA ARG A 354 17.62 -11.42 -26.13
C ARG A 354 18.52 -11.79 -24.96
N GLU A 355 18.63 -10.89 -24.01
CA GLU A 355 19.33 -11.17 -22.77
C GLU A 355 18.61 -12.23 -21.94
N ARG A 356 19.39 -13.20 -21.45
CA ARG A 356 18.97 -14.17 -20.44
C ARG A 356 19.02 -13.52 -19.06
N VAL A 357 17.93 -13.65 -18.33
CA VAL A 357 17.74 -13.16 -16.97
C VAL A 357 17.37 -14.37 -16.11
N HIS A 358 18.34 -14.85 -15.33
CA HIS A 358 18.17 -15.96 -14.41
C HIS A 358 17.09 -15.65 -13.37
N GLY A 359 16.16 -16.58 -13.13
CA GLY A 359 15.00 -16.37 -12.26
C GLY A 359 13.79 -15.76 -12.95
N ARG A 360 13.88 -15.46 -14.26
CA ARG A 360 12.78 -14.90 -15.05
C ARG A 360 12.52 -15.62 -16.36
N ASN A 361 13.50 -15.72 -17.27
CA ASN A 361 13.30 -16.23 -18.64
C ASN A 361 14.22 -17.39 -19.02
#